data_AF-A0A023UFU0-F1
#
_entry.id   AF-A0A023UFU0-F1
#
_cell.length_a   1.000
_cell.length_b   1.000
_cell.length_c   1.000
_cell.angle_alpha   90.00
_cell.angle_beta   90.00
_cell.angle_gamma   90.00
#
_symmetry.space_group_name_H-M   'P 1'
#
loop_
_entity.id
_entity.type
_entity.pdbx_description
1 polymer ?
#
loop_
_entity_poly.entity_id
_entity_poly.type
_entity_poly.pdbx_seq_one_letter_code
_entity_poly.pdbx_strand_id
1 'polypeptide(L)'
;GDIYQVRNCRLVGLLDLALEKDYVRGKVADYMNKLIDMGVAGFRVDACKHMWPGDLSAVYSRLHNLNTQWFPSGARPFIFQEVIDLGGEPITSGEYTGIGRVTEFKYGAKLGNVIRKWNGEKLSYVKNWGEGWGFTPSDKALVFVDN
;
A
#
# COMPACT_ATOMS: atom_id res chain seq x y z
N GLY A 1 13.18 -13.05 -2.82
CA GLY A 1 12.45 -14.29 -2.47
C GLY A 1 11.61 -14.71 -3.64
N ASP A 2 11.19 -15.97 -3.68
CA ASP A 2 10.23 -16.44 -4.67
C ASP A 2 8.86 -15.74 -4.46
N ILE A 3 8.24 -15.27 -5.55
CA ILE A 3 7.00 -14.47 -5.48
C ILE A 3 5.83 -15.26 -4.91
N TYR A 4 5.78 -16.57 -5.18
CA TYR A 4 4.71 -17.43 -4.68
C TYR A 4 4.89 -17.65 -3.18
N GLN A 5 6.13 -17.91 -2.73
CA GLN A 5 6.40 -18.00 -1.31
C GLN A 5 6.07 -16.70 -0.56
N VAL A 6 6.39 -15.53 -1.12
CA VAL A 6 6.10 -14.24 -0.45
C VAL A 6 4.60 -14.02 -0.24
N ARG A 7 3.76 -14.51 -1.15
CA ARG A 7 2.29 -14.30 -1.12
C ARG A 7 1.46 -15.44 -0.58
N ASN A 8 2.03 -16.65 -0.45
CA ASN A 8 1.29 -17.85 -0.06
C ASN A 8 1.88 -18.56 1.18
N CYS A 9 2.93 -18.00 1.80
CA CYS A 9 3.55 -18.56 2.99
C CYS A 9 3.52 -17.57 4.14
N ARG A 10 3.65 -18.12 5.34
CA ARG A 10 3.55 -17.37 6.60
C ARG A 10 4.66 -16.33 6.71
N LEU A 11 4.29 -15.05 6.64
CA LEU A 11 5.17 -13.96 7.04
C LEU A 11 5.51 -14.12 8.52
N VAL A 12 6.77 -14.45 8.83
CA VAL A 12 7.29 -14.65 10.19
C VAL A 12 6.42 -15.56 11.09
N GLY A 13 5.75 -16.56 10.49
CA GLY A 13 4.90 -17.52 11.21
C GLY A 13 3.44 -17.10 11.40
N LEU A 14 3.04 -15.91 10.96
CA LEU A 14 1.65 -15.46 10.94
C LEU A 14 0.80 -16.37 10.04
N LEU A 15 -0.37 -16.80 10.52
CA LEU A 15 -1.28 -17.62 9.72
C LEU A 15 -1.75 -16.84 8.49
N ASP A 16 -1.45 -17.40 7.33
CA ASP A 16 -1.69 -16.75 6.05
C ASP A 16 -3.11 -17.10 5.56
N LEU A 17 -3.95 -16.07 5.40
CA LEU A 17 -5.33 -16.25 4.96
C LEU A 17 -5.36 -16.57 3.46
N ALA A 18 -6.14 -17.59 3.09
CA ALA A 18 -6.41 -17.96 1.70
C ALA A 18 -7.35 -16.93 1.03
N LEU A 19 -6.83 -15.75 0.69
CA LEU A 19 -7.59 -14.61 0.16
C LEU A 19 -8.14 -14.87 -1.25
N GLU A 20 -7.72 -15.94 -1.92
CA GLU A 20 -8.32 -16.38 -3.18
C GLU A 20 -9.74 -16.96 -2.99
N LYS A 21 -10.08 -17.41 -1.78
CA LYS A 21 -11.39 -18.00 -1.46
C LYS A 21 -12.45 -16.93 -1.27
N ASP A 22 -13.58 -17.11 -1.96
CA ASP A 22 -14.71 -16.18 -1.92
C ASP A 22 -15.22 -15.91 -0.48
N TYR A 23 -15.31 -16.95 0.34
CA TYR A 23 -15.69 -16.82 1.75
C TYR A 23 -14.75 -15.89 2.52
N VAL A 24 -13.44 -16.03 2.34
CA VAL A 24 -12.43 -15.21 3.04
C VAL A 24 -12.53 -13.76 2.57
N ARG A 25 -12.62 -13.52 1.25
CA ARG A 25 -12.84 -12.18 0.68
C ARG A 25 -14.11 -11.53 1.23
N GLY A 26 -15.20 -12.29 1.31
CA GLY A 26 -16.47 -11.85 1.89
C GLY A 26 -16.30 -11.40 3.33
N LYS A 27 -15.65 -12.21 4.18
CA LYS A 27 -15.42 -11.84 5.58
C LYS A 27 -14.56 -10.59 5.77
N VAL A 28 -13.52 -10.42 4.95
CA VAL A 28 -12.70 -9.20 4.98
C VAL A 28 -13.50 -7.98 4.53
N ALA A 29 -14.24 -8.10 3.43
CA ALA A 29 -15.08 -7.02 2.91
C ALA A 29 -16.19 -6.63 3.90
N ASP A 30 -16.87 -7.60 4.53
CA ASP A 30 -17.89 -7.36 5.55
C ASP A 30 -17.34 -6.52 6.72
N TYR A 31 -16.14 -6.86 7.19
CA TYR A 31 -15.47 -6.11 8.25
C TYR A 31 -15.16 -4.68 7.82
N MET A 32 -14.58 -4.49 6.64
CA MET A 32 -14.25 -3.16 6.11
C MET A 32 -15.51 -2.32 5.85
N ASN A 33 -16.57 -2.92 5.29
CA ASN A 33 -17.85 -2.25 5.05
C ASN A 33 -18.49 -1.78 6.35
N LYS A 34 -18.44 -2.60 7.41
CA LYS A 34 -18.93 -2.18 8.73
C LYS A 34 -18.20 -0.92 9.22
N LEU A 35 -16.89 -0.79 8.98
CA LEU A 35 -16.13 0.41 9.35
C LEU A 35 -16.47 1.60 8.44
N ILE A 36 -16.65 1.38 7.14
CA ILE A 36 -17.10 2.42 6.20
C ILE A 36 -18.46 2.97 6.63
N ASP A 37 -19.40 2.10 6.98
CA ASP A 37 -20.74 2.46 7.42
C ASP A 37 -20.70 3.26 8.73
N MET A 38 -19.72 2.99 9.61
CA MET A 38 -19.46 3.80 10.81
C MET A 38 -18.87 5.18 10.52
N GLY A 39 -18.30 5.40 9.33
CA GLY A 39 -17.81 6.72 8.88
C GLY A 39 -16.30 6.83 8.68
N VAL A 40 -15.53 5.73 8.67
CA VAL A 40 -14.09 5.83 8.31
C VAL A 40 -13.93 6.27 6.85
N ALA A 41 -12.91 7.09 6.56
CA ALA A 41 -12.66 7.61 5.22
C ALA A 41 -11.81 6.69 4.32
N GLY A 42 -11.21 5.64 4.89
CA GLY A 42 -10.22 4.84 4.18
C GLY A 42 -9.45 3.87 5.08
N PHE A 43 -8.46 3.19 4.48
CA PHE A 43 -7.69 2.12 5.12
C PHE A 43 -6.21 2.18 4.74
N ARG A 44 -5.36 1.98 5.75
CA ARG A 44 -4.05 1.36 5.58
C ARG A 44 -4.30 -0.14 5.43
N VAL A 45 -3.90 -0.72 4.31
CA VAL A 45 -3.91 -2.17 4.15
C VAL A 45 -2.49 -2.68 4.41
N ASP A 46 -2.37 -3.42 5.51
CA ASP A 46 -1.11 -3.96 6.03
C ASP A 46 -0.58 -5.07 5.14
N ALA A 47 0.75 -5.22 5.07
CA ALA A 47 1.41 -6.36 4.43
C ALA A 47 0.96 -6.64 2.98
N CYS A 48 0.58 -5.64 2.19
CA CYS A 48 0.08 -5.83 0.82
C CYS A 48 1.08 -6.53 -0.11
N LYS A 49 2.38 -6.40 0.15
CA LYS A 49 3.43 -7.17 -0.56
C LYS A 49 3.20 -8.68 -0.49
N HIS A 50 2.58 -9.16 0.58
CA HIS A 50 2.26 -10.56 0.87
C HIS A 50 0.89 -10.99 0.35
N MET A 51 0.16 -10.13 -0.36
CA MET A 51 -1.13 -10.45 -0.95
C MET A 51 -1.06 -10.28 -2.46
N TRP A 52 -1.79 -11.11 -3.21
CA TRP A 52 -1.91 -10.93 -4.65
C TRP A 52 -2.73 -9.67 -4.97
N PRO A 53 -2.27 -8.81 -5.91
CA PRO A 53 -3.04 -7.64 -6.33
C PRO A 53 -4.46 -7.99 -6.81
N GLY A 54 -4.62 -9.15 -7.46
CA GLY A 54 -5.93 -9.65 -7.90
C GLY A 54 -6.89 -9.96 -6.75
N ASP A 55 -6.38 -10.54 -5.66
CA ASP A 55 -7.19 -10.84 -4.47
C ASP A 55 -7.60 -9.57 -3.74
N LEU A 56 -6.67 -8.61 -3.61
CA LEU A 56 -6.96 -7.28 -3.05
C LEU A 56 -8.02 -6.54 -3.88
N SER A 57 -7.88 -6.55 -5.21
CA SER A 57 -8.86 -5.97 -6.12
C SER A 57 -10.25 -6.58 -5.93
N ALA A 58 -10.32 -7.91 -5.76
CA ALA A 58 -11.57 -8.63 -5.53
C ALA A 58 -12.22 -8.31 -4.17
N VAL A 59 -11.44 -7.92 -3.17
CA VAL A 59 -11.96 -7.39 -1.89
C VAL A 59 -12.42 -5.93 -2.07
N TYR A 60 -11.59 -5.07 -2.65
CA TYR A 60 -11.89 -3.64 -2.79
C TYR A 60 -13.13 -3.36 -3.65
N SER A 61 -13.41 -4.20 -4.65
CA SER A 61 -14.61 -4.10 -5.49
C SER A 61 -15.92 -4.36 -4.73
N ARG A 62 -15.85 -5.01 -3.56
CA ARG A 62 -17.01 -5.27 -2.67
C ARG A 62 -17.24 -4.16 -1.64
N LEU A 63 -16.35 -3.18 -1.59
CA LEU A 63 -16.46 -2.12 -0.59
C LEU A 63 -17.61 -1.17 -0.93
N HIS A 64 -18.31 -0.70 0.09
CA HIS A 64 -19.29 0.37 -0.02
C HIS A 64 -18.63 1.69 -0.44
N ASN A 65 -19.45 2.63 -0.90
CA ASN A 65 -19.07 4.03 -0.89
C ASN A 65 -19.11 4.56 0.55
N LEU A 66 -18.39 5.65 0.80
CA LEU A 66 -18.34 6.30 2.10
C LEU A 66 -19.72 6.80 2.55
N ASN A 67 -19.92 6.81 3.87
CA ASN A 67 -21.18 7.20 4.49
C ASN A 67 -21.57 8.64 4.11
N THR A 68 -22.76 8.80 3.53
CA THR A 68 -23.25 10.08 2.97
C THR A 68 -23.66 11.12 4.02
N GLN A 69 -23.65 10.75 5.31
CA GLN A 69 -23.78 11.71 6.41
C GLN A 69 -22.60 12.69 6.44
N TRP A 70 -21.40 12.25 6.06
CA TRP A 70 -20.17 13.05 6.14
C TRP A 70 -19.47 13.26 4.80
N PHE A 71 -19.73 12.38 3.82
CA PHE A 71 -19.05 12.40 2.53
C PHE A 71 -20.04 12.60 1.37
N PRO A 72 -19.61 13.16 0.22
CA PRO A 72 -20.43 13.23 -0.98
C PRO A 72 -20.88 11.84 -1.45
N SER A 73 -22.06 11.77 -2.06
CA SER A 73 -22.54 10.52 -2.69
C SER A 73 -21.54 10.01 -3.73
N GLY A 74 -21.26 8.71 -3.69
CA GLY A 74 -20.31 8.07 -4.60
C GLY A 74 -18.84 8.17 -4.18
N ALA A 75 -18.51 8.83 -3.06
CA ALA A 75 -17.14 8.87 -2.56
C ALA A 75 -16.64 7.46 -2.22
N ARG A 76 -15.46 7.09 -2.71
CA ARG A 76 -14.83 5.78 -2.46
C ARG A 76 -13.87 5.88 -1.27
N PRO A 77 -13.69 4.81 -0.47
CA PRO A 77 -12.71 4.80 0.60
C PRO A 77 -11.29 5.01 0.04
N PHE A 78 -10.52 5.85 0.72
CA PHE A 78 -9.11 6.04 0.40
C PHE A 78 -8.31 4.80 0.79
N ILE A 79 -7.65 4.17 -0.18
CA ILE A 79 -6.83 2.97 0.05
C ILE A 79 -5.36 3.33 -0.14
N PHE A 80 -4.55 3.03 0.86
CA PHE A 80 -3.10 2.96 0.70
C PHE A 80 -2.56 1.64 1.23
N GLN A 81 -1.61 1.10 0.49
CA GLN A 81 -1.16 -0.27 0.60
C GLN A 81 0.28 -0.28 1.08
N GLU A 82 0.54 -1.01 2.15
CA GLU A 82 1.91 -1.21 2.60
C GLU A 82 2.64 -2.20 1.69
N VAL A 83 3.50 -1.66 0.83
CA VAL A 83 4.37 -2.45 -0.04
C VAL A 83 5.80 -1.94 0.16
N ILE A 84 6.60 -2.70 0.90
CA ILE A 84 8.01 -2.39 1.09
C ILE A 84 8.77 -2.77 -0.18
N ASP A 85 9.02 -1.78 -1.03
CA ASP A 85 9.84 -1.89 -2.24
C ASP A 85 11.00 -0.89 -2.14
N LEU A 86 12.20 -1.40 -1.85
CA LEU A 86 13.44 -0.63 -1.86
C LEU A 86 14.31 -0.91 -3.10
N GLY A 87 13.76 -1.63 -4.10
CA GLY A 87 14.48 -2.17 -5.25
C GLY A 87 15.21 -3.49 -4.95
N GLY A 88 15.59 -4.21 -6.02
CA GLY A 88 16.34 -5.47 -5.92
C GLY A 88 15.51 -6.72 -5.60
N GLU A 89 14.19 -6.60 -5.55
CA GLU A 89 13.25 -7.69 -5.35
C GLU A 89 12.28 -7.83 -6.54
N PRO A 90 11.72 -9.03 -6.79
CA PRO A 90 10.83 -9.26 -7.92
C PRO A 90 9.44 -8.64 -7.77
N ILE A 91 8.98 -8.40 -6.54
CA ILE A 91 7.68 -7.75 -6.28
C ILE A 91 7.90 -6.25 -6.20
N THR A 92 7.14 -5.50 -7.00
CA THR A 92 7.29 -4.05 -7.12
C THR A 92 6.03 -3.33 -6.65
N SER A 93 6.18 -2.09 -6.16
CA SER A 93 5.04 -1.25 -5.77
C SER A 93 4.09 -0.98 -6.94
N GLY A 94 4.62 -0.95 -8.17
CA GLY A 94 3.89 -0.72 -9.41
C GLY A 94 2.71 -1.67 -9.61
N GLU A 95 2.83 -2.93 -9.18
CA GLU A 95 1.77 -3.95 -9.27
C GLU A 95 0.47 -3.58 -8.52
N TYR A 96 0.56 -2.66 -7.55
CA TYR A 96 -0.53 -2.30 -6.64
C TYR A 96 -1.11 -0.91 -6.90
N THR A 97 -0.44 -0.08 -7.72
CA THR A 97 -0.84 1.31 -7.99
C THR A 97 -2.17 1.46 -8.75
N GLY A 98 -2.61 0.38 -9.42
CA GLY A 98 -3.91 0.32 -10.10
C GLY A 98 -5.11 0.19 -9.16
N ILE A 99 -4.88 -0.21 -7.90
CA ILE A 99 -5.94 -0.53 -6.94
C ILE A 99 -5.90 0.33 -5.66
N GLY A 100 -4.98 1.30 -5.60
CA GLY A 100 -4.85 2.22 -4.48
C GLY A 100 -3.50 2.96 -4.52
N ARG A 101 -3.24 3.77 -3.51
CA ARG A 101 -1.90 4.30 -3.28
C ARG A 101 -1.00 3.23 -2.65
N VAL A 102 0.29 3.46 -2.67
CA VAL A 102 1.31 2.59 -2.07
C VAL A 102 2.24 3.41 -1.19
N THR A 103 2.71 2.82 -0.11
CA THR A 103 3.74 3.40 0.76
C THR A 103 5.07 3.49 0.02
N GLU A 104 5.60 4.70 -0.15
CA GLU A 104 6.89 4.92 -0.81
C GLU A 104 8.02 4.91 0.21
N PHE A 105 8.49 3.71 0.59
CA PHE A 105 9.55 3.54 1.58
C PHE A 105 10.90 4.11 1.14
N LYS A 106 11.15 4.26 -0.17
CA LYS A 106 12.38 4.91 -0.66
C LYS A 106 12.43 6.38 -0.26
N TYR A 107 11.27 7.03 -0.05
CA TYR A 107 11.19 8.43 0.35
C TYR A 107 11.94 8.66 1.67
N GLY A 108 11.52 7.99 2.75
CA GLY A 108 12.16 8.12 4.07
C GLY A 108 13.61 7.63 4.07
N ALA A 109 13.88 6.51 3.41
CA ALA A 109 15.23 5.95 3.33
C ALA A 109 16.23 6.91 2.64
N LYS A 110 15.88 7.43 1.46
CA LYS A 110 16.73 8.37 0.71
C LYS A 110 16.82 9.72 1.40
N LEU A 111 15.72 10.22 1.96
CA LEU A 111 15.75 11.49 2.69
C LEU A 111 16.65 11.40 3.93
N GLY A 112 16.60 10.26 4.64
CA GLY A 112 17.49 9.96 5.75
C GLY A 112 18.97 10.02 5.36
N ASN A 113 19.35 9.40 4.24
CA ASN A 113 20.72 9.45 3.72
C ASN A 113 21.17 10.88 3.41
N VAL A 114 20.34 11.65 2.69
CA VAL A 114 20.62 13.05 2.33
C VAL A 114 20.85 13.90 3.57
N ILE A 115 19.93 13.85 4.54
CA ILE A 115 19.99 14.71 5.73
C ILE A 115 21.16 14.32 6.64
N ARG A 116 21.46 13.02 6.77
CA ARG A 116 22.60 12.51 7.55
C ARG A 116 23.94 12.65 6.82
N LYS A 117 23.93 13.10 5.56
CA LYS A 117 25.11 13.21 4.68
C LYS A 117 25.85 11.87 4.51
N TRP A 118 25.12 10.77 4.57
CA TRP A 118 25.68 9.44 4.37
C TRP A 118 26.08 9.26 2.92
N ASN A 119 27.13 8.46 2.68
CA ASN A 119 27.64 8.16 1.33
C ASN A 119 27.95 9.41 0.48
N GLY A 120 28.24 10.54 1.12
CA GLY A 120 28.52 11.81 0.43
C GLY A 120 27.28 12.51 -0.16
N GLU A 121 26.06 12.07 0.19
CA GLU A 121 24.83 12.72 -0.25
C GLU A 121 24.71 14.16 0.29
N LYS A 122 24.11 15.06 -0.50
CA LYS A 122 23.97 16.48 -0.20
C LYS A 122 22.56 16.95 -0.48
N LEU A 123 22.09 17.93 0.29
CA LEU A 123 20.77 18.54 0.08
C LEU A 123 20.62 19.13 -1.33
N SER A 124 21.70 19.58 -1.96
CA SER A 124 21.64 20.08 -3.35
C SER A 124 21.21 19.01 -4.38
N TYR A 125 21.28 17.73 -4.04
CA TYR A 125 20.86 16.64 -4.93
C TYR A 125 19.33 16.53 -5.03
N VAL A 126 18.56 17.03 -4.05
CA VAL A 126 17.09 16.88 -4.05
C VAL A 126 16.38 17.85 -5.01
N LYS A 127 17.09 18.52 -5.92
CA LYS A 127 16.50 19.44 -6.90
C LYS A 127 15.44 18.77 -7.79
N ASN A 128 15.60 17.48 -8.06
CA ASN A 128 14.68 16.65 -8.84
C ASN A 128 13.95 15.59 -7.99
N TRP A 129 13.75 15.87 -6.69
CA TRP A 129 13.09 14.96 -5.74
C TRP A 129 11.71 14.49 -6.22
N GLY A 130 11.38 13.21 -5.95
CA GLY A 130 10.16 12.57 -6.45
C GLY A 130 10.49 11.47 -7.47
N GLU A 131 9.75 11.41 -8.57
CA GLU A 131 9.93 10.39 -9.63
C GLU A 131 11.35 10.38 -10.22
N GLY A 132 12.03 11.54 -10.24
CA GLY A 132 13.44 11.63 -10.66
C GLY A 132 14.43 10.87 -9.77
N TRP A 133 14.00 10.43 -8.59
CA TRP A 133 14.73 9.56 -7.65
C TRP A 133 14.31 8.09 -7.74
N GLY A 134 13.49 7.73 -8.74
CA GLY A 134 12.96 6.38 -8.91
C GLY A 134 11.82 6.05 -7.94
N PHE A 135 11.13 7.08 -7.45
CA PHE A 135 9.93 6.93 -6.64
C PHE A 135 8.70 6.67 -7.51
N THR A 136 7.71 6.05 -6.90
CA THR A 136 6.36 5.87 -7.44
C THR A 136 5.76 7.24 -7.83
N PRO A 137 4.93 7.33 -8.89
CA PRO A 137 4.25 8.57 -9.25
C PRO A 137 3.54 9.23 -8.08
N SER A 138 3.63 10.57 -8.03
CA SER A 138 3.19 11.35 -6.85
C SER A 138 1.71 11.13 -6.48
N ASP A 139 0.85 10.95 -7.48
CA ASP A 139 -0.59 10.69 -7.30
C ASP A 139 -0.89 9.27 -6.76
N LYS A 140 0.10 8.36 -6.82
CA LYS A 140 0.05 6.98 -6.32
C LYS A 140 0.84 6.78 -5.04
N ALA A 141 1.64 7.74 -4.61
CA ALA A 141 2.50 7.61 -3.43
C ALA A 141 1.79 8.06 -2.14
N LEU A 142 2.06 7.35 -1.05
CA LEU A 142 1.94 7.81 0.32
C LEU A 142 3.34 7.85 0.92
N VAL A 143 3.80 9.04 1.32
CA VAL A 143 5.17 9.29 1.76
C VAL A 143 5.23 9.61 3.26
N PHE A 144 6.35 9.28 3.90
CA PHE A 144 6.63 9.53 5.31
C PHE A 144 8.14 9.53 5.54
N VAL A 145 8.57 10.09 6.68
CA VAL A 145 9.98 10.07 7.11
C VAL A 145 10.30 8.74 7.80
N ASP A 146 9.43 8.32 8.72
CA ASP A 146 9.49 7.12 9.54
C ASP A 146 8.08 6.52 9.76
N ASN A 147 8.00 5.24 10.14
CA ASN A 147 6.76 4.53 10.51
C ASN A 147 7.01 3.42 11.54
#